data_AF-A0A931DQN3-F1
#
_entry.id   AF-A0A931DQN3-F1
#
_cell.length_a   1.000
_cell.length_b   1.000
_cell.length_c   1.000
_cell.angle_alpha   90.00
_cell.angle_beta   90.00
_cell.angle_gamma   90.00
#
_symmetry.space_group_name_H-M   'P 1'
#
loop_
_entity.id
_entity.type
_entity.pdbx_description
1 polymer ?
#
loop_
_entity_poly.entity_id
_entity_poly.type
_entity_poly.pdbx_seq_one_letter_code
_entity_poly.pdbx_strand_id
1 'polypeptide(L)'
;MRKLAAVLAGLVALTGLTLMTAPAAQAAPCEGTYTIVVGGTGDKDSNHAYWSGNISQRVGYPAVPTGPTARAGVNELNRLIREQRRACPNQHVKAVGFSLGAAVVHTWVTENWSSIDDVNAVLIADPKRAAGPGAPGVAAHPAIAPIVGAPLAGADNFFGDIPVLTICTDDIICDANAQSGLPGYFPGDSHGNYNFNVDAYSNDARGQWFNGVYIP
;
A
#
# COMPACT_ATOMS: atom_id res chain seq x y z
N MET A 1 -38.26 64.02 -47.09
CA MET A 1 -37.26 64.84 -46.37
C MET A 1 -36.56 63.92 -45.36
N ARG A 2 -35.22 63.90 -45.31
CA ARG A 2 -34.38 64.36 -44.16
C ARG A 2 -34.96 64.04 -42.77
N LYS A 3 -34.22 63.52 -41.77
CA LYS A 3 -32.83 63.02 -41.60
C LYS A 3 -32.72 62.58 -40.11
N LEU A 4 -32.08 61.44 -39.78
CA LEU A 4 -31.46 61.14 -38.44
C LEU A 4 -32.43 61.12 -37.22
N ALA A 5 -32.23 60.49 -36.06
CA ALA A 5 -31.31 59.47 -35.49
C ALA A 5 -32.01 58.93 -34.18
N ALA A 6 -31.57 57.90 -33.44
CA ALA A 6 -30.39 57.04 -33.52
C ALA A 6 -30.63 55.64 -32.91
N VAL A 7 -29.72 54.72 -33.26
CA VAL A 7 -29.19 53.55 -32.53
C VAL A 7 -29.80 53.19 -31.15
N LEU A 8 -30.41 51.99 -31.08
CA LEU A 8 -30.58 51.19 -29.86
C LEU A 8 -30.08 49.78 -30.18
N ALA A 9 -28.79 49.54 -29.94
CA ALA A 9 -28.10 48.32 -30.35
C ALA A 9 -27.71 47.45 -29.15
N GLY A 10 -28.21 46.21 -29.15
CA GLY A 10 -27.47 45.03 -28.71
C GLY A 10 -27.21 44.84 -27.22
N LEU A 11 -28.13 44.15 -26.54
CA LEU A 11 -27.78 43.27 -25.41
C LEU A 11 -28.72 42.05 -25.40
N VAL A 12 -28.57 41.18 -26.41
CA VAL A 12 -29.17 39.84 -26.41
C VAL A 12 -28.16 38.87 -25.82
N ALA A 13 -28.62 38.04 -24.88
CA ALA A 13 -27.77 37.18 -24.07
C ALA A 13 -27.02 36.12 -24.89
N LEU A 14 -25.73 35.96 -24.61
CA LEU A 14 -24.93 34.79 -24.97
C LEU A 14 -24.10 34.32 -23.77
N THR A 15 -24.78 33.85 -22.71
CA THR A 15 -24.14 33.02 -21.68
C THR A 15 -23.88 31.64 -22.26
N GLY A 16 -22.79 31.52 -23.02
CA GLY A 16 -22.32 30.24 -23.53
C GLY A 16 -21.93 29.32 -22.37
N LEU A 17 -22.70 28.25 -22.15
CA LEU A 17 -22.27 27.14 -21.31
C LEU A 17 -21.08 26.45 -21.99
N THR A 18 -19.87 26.82 -21.59
CA THR A 18 -18.70 25.97 -21.81
C THR A 18 -18.84 24.75 -20.92
N LEU A 19 -19.51 23.71 -21.42
CA LEU A 19 -19.40 22.37 -20.88
C LEU A 19 -17.93 21.94 -21.03
N MET A 20 -17.13 22.19 -20.00
CA MET A 20 -15.82 21.59 -19.88
C MET A 20 -16.03 20.10 -19.72
N THR A 21 -15.85 19.37 -20.82
CA THR A 21 -15.73 17.92 -20.81
C THR A 21 -14.51 17.58 -19.96
N ALA A 22 -14.75 17.20 -18.71
CA ALA A 22 -13.71 16.61 -17.88
C ALA A 22 -13.08 15.45 -18.67
N PRO A 23 -11.75 15.26 -18.62
CA PRO A 23 -11.14 14.12 -19.29
C PRO A 23 -11.81 12.86 -18.77
N ALA A 24 -12.33 12.03 -19.68
CA ALA A 24 -12.86 10.74 -19.31
C ALA A 24 -11.76 9.97 -18.60
N ALA A 25 -11.99 9.60 -17.33
CA ALA A 25 -11.08 8.74 -16.61
C ALA A 25 -10.99 7.42 -17.38
N GLN A 26 -9.90 7.22 -18.11
CA GLN A 26 -9.62 5.94 -18.75
C GLN A 26 -9.42 4.95 -17.61
N ALA A 27 -10.36 4.02 -17.46
CA ALA A 27 -10.14 2.84 -16.62
C ALA A 27 -8.82 2.20 -17.08
N ALA A 28 -7.93 1.91 -16.15
CA ALA A 28 -6.74 1.14 -16.46
C ALA A 28 -7.20 -0.17 -17.15
N PRO A 29 -6.54 -0.60 -18.24
CA PRO A 29 -6.92 -1.84 -18.91
C PRO A 29 -6.90 -2.98 -17.89
N CYS A 30 -7.97 -3.79 -17.87
CA CYS A 30 -8.11 -4.93 -16.94
C CYS A 30 -7.16 -6.10 -17.26
N GLU A 31 -6.07 -5.84 -17.97
CA GLU A 31 -5.06 -6.79 -18.41
C GLU A 31 -3.89 -6.82 -17.40
N GLY A 32 -3.16 -7.94 -17.34
CA GLY A 32 -2.03 -8.09 -16.43
C GLY A 32 -2.42 -8.04 -14.95
N THR A 33 -1.57 -7.43 -14.13
CA THR A 33 -1.70 -7.39 -12.67
C THR A 33 -1.91 -5.96 -12.18
N TYR A 34 -2.89 -5.79 -11.31
CA TYR A 34 -3.06 -4.56 -10.53
C TYR A 34 -2.12 -4.60 -9.31
N THR A 35 -0.92 -4.03 -9.47
CA THR A 35 0.03 -3.93 -8.35
C THR A 35 -0.26 -2.67 -7.54
N ILE A 36 -0.60 -2.84 -6.27
CA ILE A 36 -0.87 -1.76 -5.32
C ILE A 36 0.19 -1.74 -4.22
N VAL A 37 0.82 -0.58 -4.02
CA VAL A 37 1.89 -0.42 -3.01
C VAL A 37 1.45 0.40 -1.79
N VAL A 38 1.97 0.03 -0.63
CA VAL A 38 1.78 0.74 0.65
C VAL A 38 3.14 1.09 1.25
N GLY A 39 3.40 2.40 1.35
CA GLY A 39 4.62 3.00 1.86
C GLY A 39 4.83 2.79 3.36
N GLY A 40 6.09 2.94 3.79
CA GLY A 40 6.47 2.88 5.20
C GLY A 40 6.17 4.16 5.98
N THR A 41 6.69 4.26 7.21
CA THR A 41 6.58 5.49 8.02
C THR A 41 7.13 6.70 7.26
N GLY A 42 6.32 7.77 7.19
CA GLY A 42 6.63 9.00 6.45
C GLY A 42 6.23 9.01 4.96
N ASP A 43 6.08 7.84 4.32
CA ASP A 43 5.72 7.69 2.89
C ASP A 43 4.19 7.76 2.70
N LYS A 44 3.62 8.94 2.98
CA LYS A 44 2.16 9.19 3.06
C LYS A 44 1.39 8.85 1.80
N ASP A 45 2.00 9.08 0.64
CA ASP A 45 1.38 8.87 -0.67
C ASP A 45 1.88 7.58 -1.32
N SER A 46 2.59 6.73 -0.58
CA SER A 46 3.29 5.52 -1.05
C SER A 46 4.11 5.76 -2.32
N ASN A 47 4.79 6.93 -2.41
CA ASN A 47 5.42 7.46 -3.62
C ASN A 47 6.94 7.69 -3.48
N HIS A 48 7.56 7.28 -2.36
CA HIS A 48 8.99 7.44 -2.15
C HIS A 48 9.83 6.81 -3.28
N ALA A 49 10.96 7.47 -3.61
CA ALA A 49 11.78 7.18 -4.78
C ALA A 49 12.49 5.81 -4.81
N TYR A 50 12.35 4.98 -3.77
CA TYR A 50 12.84 3.59 -3.82
C TYR A 50 11.88 2.67 -4.59
N TRP A 51 10.58 3.00 -4.65
CA TRP A 51 9.58 2.20 -5.34
C TRP A 51 9.81 2.20 -6.86
N SER A 52 9.93 1.02 -7.45
CA SER A 52 10.12 0.82 -8.90
C SER A 52 9.34 -0.38 -9.42
N GLY A 53 9.29 -0.53 -10.75
CA GLY A 53 8.53 -1.58 -11.44
C GLY A 53 7.09 -1.16 -11.80
N ASN A 54 6.30 -2.13 -12.26
CA ASN A 54 4.93 -1.91 -12.72
C ASN A 54 3.95 -1.72 -11.56
N ILE A 55 3.87 -0.48 -11.05
CA ILE A 55 2.97 -0.06 -9.97
C ILE A 55 1.71 0.58 -10.57
N SER A 56 0.55 -0.04 -10.36
CA SER A 56 -0.76 0.43 -10.83
C SER A 56 -1.40 1.44 -9.88
N GLN A 57 -1.21 1.27 -8.57
CA GLN A 57 -1.82 2.10 -7.52
C GLN A 57 -0.89 2.31 -6.33
N ARG A 58 -1.06 3.44 -5.65
CA ARG A 58 -0.36 3.81 -4.41
C ARG A 58 -1.39 4.15 -3.34
N VAL A 59 -1.21 3.67 -2.10
CA VAL A 59 -2.14 3.93 -0.99
C VAL A 59 -1.78 5.26 -0.30
N GLY A 60 -2.76 6.17 -0.19
CA GLY A 60 -2.62 7.42 0.56
C GLY A 60 -3.06 7.25 2.02
N TYR A 61 -2.19 7.50 2.99
CA TYR A 61 -2.52 7.43 4.42
C TYR A 61 -1.56 8.27 5.29
N PRO A 62 -1.85 8.52 6.59
CA PRO A 62 -1.03 9.44 7.39
C PRO A 62 0.42 8.97 7.67
N ALA A 63 0.72 7.67 7.49
CA ALA A 63 2.06 7.08 7.61
C ALA A 63 2.81 7.38 8.93
N VAL A 64 2.10 7.40 10.07
CA VAL A 64 2.68 7.51 11.42
C VAL A 64 2.48 6.18 12.16
N PRO A 65 3.48 5.62 12.87
CA PRO A 65 3.40 4.25 13.43
C PRO A 65 2.48 4.15 14.67
N THR A 66 1.18 4.30 14.44
CA THR A 66 0.11 4.09 15.43
C THR A 66 -1.06 3.35 14.79
N GLY A 67 -1.80 2.61 15.60
CA GLY A 67 -2.99 1.84 15.23
C GLY A 67 -4.02 2.66 14.45
N PRO A 68 -4.39 3.88 14.87
CA PRO A 68 -5.31 4.73 14.11
C PRO A 68 -4.86 5.01 12.67
N THR A 69 -3.55 5.23 12.40
CA THR A 69 -3.11 5.45 11.01
C THR A 69 -2.96 4.14 10.23
N ALA A 70 -2.51 3.06 10.88
CA ALA A 70 -2.53 1.73 10.27
C ALA A 70 -3.95 1.35 9.83
N ARG A 71 -4.96 1.58 10.69
CA ARG A 71 -6.38 1.42 10.34
C ARG A 71 -6.81 2.29 9.16
N ALA A 72 -6.37 3.55 9.08
CA ALA A 72 -6.64 4.40 7.93
C ALA A 72 -6.06 3.81 6.63
N GLY A 73 -4.82 3.31 6.68
CA GLY A 73 -4.18 2.60 5.56
C GLY A 73 -4.92 1.32 5.16
N VAL A 74 -5.36 0.48 6.12
CA VAL A 74 -6.14 -0.74 5.86
C VAL A 74 -7.45 -0.41 5.17
N ASN A 75 -8.14 0.63 5.64
CA ASN A 75 -9.41 1.07 5.08
C ASN A 75 -9.25 1.57 3.64
N GLU A 76 -8.19 2.34 3.34
CA GLU A 76 -7.92 2.85 2.00
C GLU A 76 -7.45 1.75 1.03
N LEU A 77 -6.56 0.85 1.47
CA LEU A 77 -6.16 -0.35 0.72
C LEU A 77 -7.39 -1.19 0.35
N ASN A 78 -8.28 -1.44 1.32
CA ASN A 78 -9.53 -2.17 1.09
C ASN A 78 -10.45 -1.45 0.10
N ARG A 79 -10.56 -0.12 0.22
CA ARG A 79 -11.38 0.71 -0.67
C ARG A 79 -10.90 0.59 -2.12
N LEU A 80 -9.58 0.74 -2.34
CA LEU A 80 -8.93 0.68 -3.64
C LEU A 80 -9.00 -0.72 -4.26
N ILE A 81 -8.69 -1.78 -3.51
CA ILE A 81 -8.78 -3.17 -4.02
C ILE A 81 -10.23 -3.53 -4.37
N ARG A 82 -11.21 -3.17 -3.54
CA ARG A 82 -12.63 -3.43 -3.86
C ARG A 82 -13.17 -2.53 -4.98
N GLU A 83 -12.58 -1.36 -5.20
CA GLU A 83 -12.86 -0.53 -6.37
C GLU A 83 -12.31 -1.20 -7.65
N GLN A 84 -11.07 -1.69 -7.61
CA GLN A 84 -10.50 -2.42 -8.73
C GLN A 84 -11.28 -3.70 -9.05
N ARG A 85 -11.63 -4.52 -8.04
CA ARG A 85 -12.42 -5.75 -8.24
C ARG A 85 -13.83 -5.46 -8.80
N ARG A 86 -14.39 -4.26 -8.58
CA ARG A 86 -15.65 -3.82 -9.24
C ARG A 86 -15.43 -3.42 -10.70
N ALA A 87 -14.31 -2.78 -11.03
CA ALA A 87 -14.00 -2.35 -12.40
C ALA A 87 -13.48 -3.50 -13.29
N CYS A 88 -12.68 -4.38 -12.72
CA CYS A 88 -11.96 -5.46 -13.37
C CYS A 88 -12.08 -6.77 -12.55
N PRO A 89 -13.24 -7.47 -12.58
CA PRO A 89 -13.52 -8.59 -11.69
C PRO A 89 -12.50 -9.75 -11.74
N ASN A 90 -11.88 -9.98 -12.91
CA ASN A 90 -10.97 -11.10 -13.14
C ASN A 90 -9.48 -10.71 -13.17
N GLN A 91 -9.13 -9.49 -12.76
CA GLN A 91 -7.74 -9.03 -12.79
C GLN A 91 -7.02 -9.36 -11.48
N HIS A 92 -5.86 -9.99 -11.58
CA HIS A 92 -5.08 -10.35 -10.41
C HIS A 92 -4.57 -9.10 -9.66
N VAL A 93 -4.67 -9.10 -8.33
CA VAL A 93 -4.21 -8.01 -7.47
C VAL A 93 -2.94 -8.43 -6.72
N LYS A 94 -1.89 -7.61 -6.76
CA LYS A 94 -0.67 -7.80 -5.95
C LYS A 94 -0.51 -6.67 -4.96
N ALA A 95 -0.69 -6.93 -3.68
CA ALA A 95 -0.54 -5.94 -2.61
C ALA A 95 0.87 -5.99 -2.00
N VAL A 96 1.68 -4.96 -2.19
CA VAL A 96 3.06 -4.88 -1.67
C VAL A 96 3.13 -3.82 -0.58
N GLY A 97 3.55 -4.20 0.62
CA GLY A 97 3.75 -3.27 1.73
C GLY A 97 5.20 -3.25 2.20
N PHE A 98 5.67 -2.09 2.63
CA PHE A 98 6.97 -1.94 3.30
C PHE A 98 6.82 -1.33 4.69
N SER A 99 7.51 -1.87 5.69
CA SER A 99 7.57 -1.30 7.04
C SER A 99 6.16 -1.14 7.65
N LEU A 100 5.77 0.07 8.08
CA LEU A 100 4.38 0.36 8.50
C LEU A 100 3.34 -0.01 7.42
N GLY A 101 3.66 0.12 6.14
CA GLY A 101 2.81 -0.30 5.03
C GLY A 101 2.69 -1.83 4.89
N ALA A 102 3.72 -2.58 5.29
CA ALA A 102 3.63 -4.04 5.39
C ALA A 102 2.65 -4.45 6.50
N ALA A 103 2.66 -3.78 7.65
CA ALA A 103 1.65 -3.99 8.69
C ALA A 103 0.22 -3.65 8.25
N VAL A 104 0.06 -2.65 7.38
CA VAL A 104 -1.22 -2.32 6.72
C VAL A 104 -1.68 -3.46 5.81
N VAL A 105 -0.81 -3.96 4.91
CA VAL A 105 -1.17 -5.07 4.01
C VAL A 105 -1.44 -6.35 4.79
N HIS A 106 -0.60 -6.67 5.79
CA HIS A 106 -0.79 -7.79 6.72
C HIS A 106 -2.19 -7.75 7.33
N THR A 107 -2.50 -6.66 8.04
CA THR A 107 -3.81 -6.50 8.71
C THR A 107 -4.97 -6.59 7.72
N TRP A 108 -4.82 -6.02 6.52
CA TRP A 108 -5.83 -6.12 5.48
C TRP A 108 -6.08 -7.57 5.03
N VAL A 109 -5.02 -8.35 4.81
CA VAL A 109 -5.13 -9.79 4.48
C VAL A 109 -5.84 -10.54 5.60
N THR A 110 -5.38 -10.40 6.85
CA THR A 110 -5.97 -11.02 8.05
C THR A 110 -7.48 -10.75 8.18
N GLU A 111 -7.93 -9.56 7.79
CA GLU A 111 -9.34 -9.14 7.88
C GLU A 111 -10.19 -9.47 6.64
N ASN A 112 -9.60 -9.67 5.46
CA ASN A 112 -10.34 -9.74 4.20
C ASN A 112 -10.23 -11.08 3.46
N TRP A 113 -9.30 -11.99 3.82
CA TRP A 113 -9.00 -13.24 3.09
C TRP A 113 -10.23 -14.09 2.70
N SER A 114 -11.29 -14.08 3.51
CA SER A 114 -12.52 -14.85 3.27
C SER A 114 -13.54 -14.15 2.36
N SER A 115 -13.24 -12.93 1.90
CA SER A 115 -14.16 -12.01 1.20
C SER A 115 -13.51 -11.25 0.03
N ILE A 116 -12.30 -11.64 -0.35
CA ILE A 116 -11.57 -11.17 -1.52
C ILE A 116 -10.86 -12.38 -2.16
N ASP A 117 -10.84 -12.39 -3.48
CA ASP A 117 -10.31 -13.44 -4.33
C ASP A 117 -9.16 -12.92 -5.21
N ASP A 118 -8.47 -13.83 -5.90
CA ASP A 118 -7.44 -13.54 -6.92
C ASP A 118 -6.48 -12.40 -6.55
N VAL A 119 -5.86 -12.56 -5.37
CA VAL A 119 -4.92 -11.61 -4.78
C VAL A 119 -3.73 -12.34 -4.15
N ASN A 120 -2.54 -11.76 -4.23
CA ASN A 120 -1.40 -12.13 -3.38
C ASN A 120 -0.83 -10.90 -2.65
N ALA A 121 -0.03 -11.14 -1.61
CA ALA A 121 0.61 -10.08 -0.86
C ALA A 121 2.12 -10.30 -0.66
N VAL A 122 2.87 -9.20 -0.60
CA VAL A 122 4.30 -9.18 -0.30
C VAL A 122 4.55 -8.21 0.86
N LEU A 123 5.08 -8.72 1.96
CA LEU A 123 5.28 -8.00 3.22
C LEU A 123 6.78 -7.79 3.46
N ILE A 124 7.29 -6.62 3.09
CA ILE A 124 8.70 -6.24 3.23
C ILE A 124 8.90 -5.54 4.58
N ALA A 125 9.84 -6.00 5.40
CA ALA A 125 10.13 -5.40 6.71
C ALA A 125 8.90 -5.31 7.64
N ASP A 126 8.06 -6.34 7.67
CA ASP A 126 6.78 -6.33 8.40
C ASP A 126 6.94 -6.35 9.94
N PRO A 127 6.53 -5.29 10.66
CA PRO A 127 6.59 -5.28 12.13
C PRO A 127 5.54 -6.16 12.79
N LYS A 128 4.57 -6.70 12.05
CA LYS A 128 3.60 -7.71 12.52
C LYS A 128 4.02 -9.15 12.19
N ARG A 129 5.21 -9.39 11.64
CA ARG A 129 5.71 -10.74 11.31
C ARG A 129 5.72 -11.64 12.55
N ALA A 130 5.02 -12.77 12.51
CA ALA A 130 5.10 -13.80 13.54
C ALA A 130 6.54 -14.31 13.76
N ALA A 131 6.78 -14.89 14.94
CA ALA A 131 8.00 -15.63 15.20
C ALA A 131 8.13 -16.86 14.28
N GLY A 132 9.36 -17.18 13.91
CA GLY A 132 9.72 -18.28 13.02
C GLY A 132 11.23 -18.48 13.13
N PRO A 133 12.00 -18.32 12.03
CA PRO A 133 13.39 -17.90 12.15
C PRO A 133 13.43 -16.46 12.70
N GLY A 134 14.21 -16.21 13.74
CA GLY A 134 14.28 -14.91 14.43
C GLY A 134 13.13 -14.66 15.41
N ALA A 135 13.18 -13.52 16.11
CA ALA A 135 12.11 -13.05 17.00
C ALA A 135 10.92 -12.51 16.18
N PRO A 136 9.71 -12.32 16.76
CA PRO A 136 8.63 -11.64 16.04
C PRO A 136 8.99 -10.18 15.71
N GLY A 137 8.23 -9.57 14.81
CA GLY A 137 8.38 -8.16 14.45
C GLY A 137 8.09 -7.21 15.63
N VAL A 138 8.61 -6.00 15.54
CA VAL A 138 8.69 -5.05 16.66
C VAL A 138 7.31 -4.62 17.21
N ALA A 139 6.23 -4.72 16.42
CA ALA A 139 4.88 -4.38 16.89
C ALA A 139 4.31 -5.40 17.90
N ALA A 140 4.91 -6.59 18.01
CA ALA A 140 4.61 -7.56 19.07
C ALA A 140 5.46 -7.38 20.33
N HIS A 141 6.50 -6.53 20.31
CA HIS A 141 7.39 -6.37 21.45
C HIS A 141 6.62 -5.76 22.66
N PRO A 142 6.72 -6.31 23.89
CA PRO A 142 5.89 -5.89 25.02
C PRO A 142 5.99 -4.41 25.40
N ALA A 143 7.12 -3.75 25.13
CA ALA A 143 7.29 -2.31 25.37
C ALA A 143 6.75 -1.42 24.22
N ILE A 144 6.49 -1.98 23.04
CA ILE A 144 6.08 -1.25 21.83
C ILE A 144 4.59 -1.45 21.53
N ALA A 145 4.07 -2.68 21.68
CA ALA A 145 2.66 -3.00 21.45
C ALA A 145 1.67 -2.05 22.16
N PRO A 146 1.87 -1.63 23.44
CA PRO A 146 0.98 -0.67 24.10
C PRO A 146 1.08 0.75 23.56
N ILE A 147 2.22 1.14 22.97
CA ILE A 147 2.46 2.48 22.42
C ILE A 147 1.85 2.59 21.03
N VAL A 148 2.05 1.59 20.17
CA VAL A 148 1.52 1.61 18.80
C VAL A 148 0.03 1.32 18.76
N GLY A 149 -0.48 0.42 19.59
CA GLY A 149 -1.91 0.10 19.70
C GLY A 149 -2.50 -0.66 18.49
N ALA A 150 -3.73 -1.18 18.65
CA ALA A 150 -4.40 -1.98 17.63
C ALA A 150 -4.88 -1.14 16.42
N PRO A 151 -4.88 -1.70 15.18
CA PRO A 151 -4.50 -3.06 14.82
C PRO A 151 -3.00 -3.27 14.56
N LEU A 152 -2.19 -2.19 14.64
CA LEU A 152 -0.74 -2.27 14.39
C LEU A 152 -0.04 -3.21 15.38
N ALA A 153 -0.38 -3.13 16.67
CA ALA A 153 0.14 -3.99 17.72
C ALA A 153 -0.09 -5.50 17.47
N GLY A 154 0.82 -6.32 17.98
CA GLY A 154 0.78 -7.78 17.87
C GLY A 154 1.33 -8.31 16.54
N ALA A 155 1.64 -9.60 16.52
CA ALA A 155 2.14 -10.32 15.37
C ALA A 155 1.42 -11.67 15.21
N ASP A 156 1.20 -12.07 13.97
CA ASP A 156 0.60 -13.34 13.60
C ASP A 156 1.04 -13.75 12.18
N ASN A 157 0.50 -14.87 11.70
CA ASN A 157 0.69 -15.39 10.35
C ASN A 157 -0.65 -15.87 9.78
N PHE A 158 -1.76 -15.27 10.22
CA PHE A 158 -3.11 -15.68 9.85
C PHE A 158 -3.54 -14.99 8.56
N PHE A 159 -3.14 -15.58 7.43
CA PHE A 159 -3.42 -15.04 6.10
C PHE A 159 -4.58 -15.74 5.36
N GLY A 160 -5.18 -16.77 5.96
CA GLY A 160 -6.18 -17.60 5.31
C GLY A 160 -5.62 -18.29 4.07
N ASP A 161 -6.38 -18.24 2.98
CA ASP A 161 -6.00 -18.82 1.68
C ASP A 161 -5.22 -17.84 0.76
N ILE A 162 -4.98 -16.60 1.19
CA ILE A 162 -4.20 -15.62 0.39
C ILE A 162 -2.72 -16.03 0.40
N PRO A 163 -2.05 -16.17 -0.77
CA PRO A 163 -0.61 -16.33 -0.83
C PRO A 163 0.10 -15.07 -0.32
N VAL A 164 0.90 -15.22 0.73
CA VAL A 164 1.69 -14.12 1.32
C VAL A 164 3.16 -14.49 1.33
N LEU A 165 3.99 -13.63 0.74
CA LEU A 165 5.45 -13.66 0.88
C LEU A 165 5.87 -12.66 1.97
N THR A 166 6.54 -13.14 3.02
CA THR A 166 7.17 -12.26 4.02
C THR A 166 8.67 -12.13 3.76
N ILE A 167 9.24 -10.93 3.94
CA ILE A 167 10.64 -10.65 3.65
C ILE A 167 11.25 -9.88 4.81
N CYS A 168 12.28 -10.46 5.43
CA CYS A 168 13.02 -9.86 6.54
C CYS A 168 14.51 -10.15 6.38
N THR A 169 15.37 -9.14 6.45
CA THR A 169 16.83 -9.31 6.31
C THR A 169 17.56 -8.37 7.25
N ASP A 170 18.07 -8.93 8.35
CA ASP A 170 18.80 -8.23 9.43
C ASP A 170 18.20 -6.87 9.80
N ASP A 171 16.90 -6.83 10.09
CA ASP A 171 16.15 -5.58 10.30
C ASP A 171 15.29 -5.67 11.54
N ILE A 172 15.57 -4.78 12.50
CA ILE A 172 14.93 -4.70 13.81
C ILE A 172 13.41 -4.51 13.77
N ILE A 173 12.89 -3.96 12.66
CA ILE A 173 11.45 -3.76 12.48
C ILE A 173 10.75 -5.09 12.29
N CYS A 174 11.27 -5.96 11.42
CA CYS A 174 10.68 -7.26 11.15
C CYS A 174 11.18 -8.39 12.05
N ASP A 175 12.36 -8.29 12.66
CA ASP A 175 12.89 -9.22 13.67
C ASP A 175 13.42 -8.42 14.87
N ALA A 176 12.71 -8.46 16.01
CA ALA A 176 13.09 -7.72 17.21
C ALA A 176 14.47 -8.12 17.81
N ASN A 177 15.12 -9.17 17.30
CA ASN A 177 16.48 -9.60 17.68
C ASN A 177 17.51 -9.45 16.54
N ALA A 178 17.22 -8.69 15.48
CA ALA A 178 18.16 -8.43 14.39
C ALA A 178 19.53 -7.90 14.87
N GLN A 179 20.62 -8.32 14.22
CA GLN A 179 21.98 -7.91 14.57
C GLN A 179 22.22 -6.42 14.29
N SER A 180 21.53 -5.88 13.29
CA SER A 180 21.49 -4.45 12.99
C SER A 180 21.08 -3.58 14.19
N GLY A 181 20.27 -4.13 15.10
CA GLY A 181 19.62 -3.41 16.19
C GLY A 181 18.88 -2.15 15.72
N LEU A 182 18.70 -1.20 16.65
CA LEU A 182 18.18 0.14 16.33
C LEU A 182 19.00 0.90 15.27
N PRO A 183 20.35 0.78 15.18
CA PRO A 183 21.11 1.38 14.08
C PRO A 183 20.63 0.96 12.69
N GLY A 184 20.18 -0.28 12.50
CA GLY A 184 19.62 -0.76 11.24
C GLY A 184 18.40 0.02 10.71
N TYR A 185 17.76 0.84 11.56
CA TYR A 185 16.62 1.68 11.17
C TYR A 185 17.04 3.04 10.56
N PHE A 186 18.34 3.40 10.57
CA PHE A 186 18.78 4.66 9.99
C PHE A 186 18.75 4.64 8.44
N PRO A 187 18.59 5.80 7.78
CA PRO A 187 18.52 5.88 6.32
C PRO A 187 19.80 5.35 5.64
N GLY A 188 19.66 4.27 4.87
CA GLY A 188 20.76 3.62 4.16
C GLY A 188 21.25 2.32 4.79
N ASP A 189 20.81 2.00 6.01
CA ASP A 189 21.10 0.73 6.69
C ASP A 189 20.02 -0.33 6.40
N SER A 190 20.04 -1.45 7.12
CA SER A 190 19.27 -2.68 6.82
C SER A 190 17.78 -2.47 6.53
N HIS A 191 17.09 -1.60 7.29
CA HIS A 191 15.67 -1.32 7.08
C HIS A 191 15.38 -0.70 5.69
N GLY A 192 16.34 0.01 5.11
CA GLY A 192 16.27 0.54 3.75
C GLY A 192 16.86 -0.37 2.67
N ASN A 193 17.43 -1.53 3.02
CA ASN A 193 18.21 -2.39 2.12
C ASN A 193 17.40 -3.58 1.57
N TYR A 194 16.25 -3.28 0.96
CA TYR A 194 15.37 -4.27 0.34
C TYR A 194 15.23 -4.03 -1.17
N ASN A 195 14.78 -5.06 -1.90
CA ASN A 195 14.44 -4.89 -3.31
C ASN A 195 13.05 -4.26 -3.45
N PHE A 196 13.01 -2.96 -3.77
CA PHE A 196 11.78 -2.20 -3.94
C PHE A 196 11.25 -2.19 -5.39
N ASN A 197 11.78 -3.04 -6.27
CA ASN A 197 11.17 -3.33 -7.56
C ASN A 197 10.05 -4.37 -7.39
N VAL A 198 8.80 -3.95 -7.57
CA VAL A 198 7.62 -4.83 -7.40
C VAL A 198 7.53 -5.98 -8.41
N ASP A 199 8.26 -5.87 -9.53
CA ASP A 199 8.34 -6.92 -10.56
C ASP A 199 9.31 -8.05 -10.16
N ALA A 200 10.12 -7.87 -9.11
CA ALA A 200 11.00 -8.92 -8.58
C ALA A 200 10.23 -9.99 -7.78
N TYR A 201 8.95 -9.74 -7.48
CA TYR A 201 8.08 -10.65 -6.73
C TYR A 201 6.99 -11.19 -7.64
N SER A 202 6.84 -12.51 -7.69
CA SER A 202 5.81 -13.15 -8.52
C SER A 202 4.40 -12.90 -7.98
N ASN A 203 3.40 -13.13 -8.84
CA ASN A 203 1.98 -12.94 -8.54
C ASN A 203 1.38 -14.13 -7.75
N ASP A 204 2.16 -15.18 -7.52
CA ASP A 204 1.82 -16.36 -6.72
C ASP A 204 2.75 -16.52 -5.50
N ALA A 205 3.60 -15.51 -5.26
CA ALA A 205 4.64 -15.50 -4.24
C ALA A 205 4.08 -15.81 -2.85
N ARG A 206 4.73 -16.74 -2.16
CA ARG A 206 4.33 -17.26 -0.85
C ARG A 206 5.54 -17.71 -0.02
N GLY A 207 5.36 -17.80 1.29
CA GLY A 207 6.37 -18.28 2.23
C GLY A 207 7.16 -17.13 2.85
N GLN A 208 8.43 -17.37 3.16
CA GLN A 208 9.28 -16.42 3.86
C GLN A 208 10.70 -16.37 3.28
N TRP A 209 11.20 -15.18 3.02
CA TRP A 209 12.63 -14.91 2.92
C TRP A 209 13.13 -14.35 4.24
N PHE A 210 14.05 -15.06 4.88
CA PHE A 210 14.70 -14.63 6.13
C PHE A 210 16.22 -14.66 5.97
N ASN A 211 16.87 -13.50 6.08
CA ASN A 211 18.33 -13.35 5.93
C ASN A 211 18.90 -14.05 4.67
N GLY A 212 18.22 -13.89 3.53
CA GLY A 212 18.61 -14.49 2.25
C GLY A 212 18.28 -15.99 2.08
N VAL A 213 17.63 -16.63 3.06
CA VAL A 213 17.16 -18.02 2.98
C VAL A 213 15.65 -18.05 2.70
N TYR A 214 15.24 -18.79 1.68
CA TYR A 214 13.82 -19.04 1.39
C TYR A 214 13.29 -20.22 2.19
N ILE A 215 12.07 -20.06 2.71
CA ILE A 215 11.31 -21.05 3.47
C ILE A 215 9.91 -21.09 2.85
N PRO A 216 9.47 -22.24 2.29
CA PRO A 216 8.18 -22.37 1.59
C PRO A 216 6.97 -22.35 2.53
#